data_AF-A0A4S0IFL4-F1
#
_entry.id   AF-A0A4S0IFL4-F1
#
_cell.length_a   1.000
_cell.length_b   1.000
_cell.length_c   1.000
_cell.angle_alpha   90.00
_cell.angle_beta   90.00
_cell.angle_gamma   90.00
#
_symmetry.space_group_name_H-M   'P 1'
#
loop_
_entity.id
_entity.type
_entity.pdbx_description
1 polymer ?
#
loop_
_entity_poly.entity_id
_entity_poly.type
_entity_poly.pdbx_seq_one_letter_code
_entity_poly.pdbx_strand_id
1 'polypeptide(L)'
;LVFDVSALSPSFLASEIAWPVLGSLYGREVGHAIGVVTGIANHPGEDALKAFGAAAASSGAVGLFHIAGVTPEAPDVETVLAGSEPEAVIRVTPEMAAKARAGLSTVSTPEA
;
A
#
# COMPACT_ATOMS: atom_id res chain seq x y z
N LEU A 1 7.46 -9.58 2.40
CA LEU A 1 7.12 -8.45 3.31
C LEU A 1 5.61 -8.37 3.51
N VAL A 2 5.13 -8.03 4.70
CA VAL A 2 3.70 -7.77 4.96
C VAL A 2 3.50 -6.29 5.17
N PHE A 3 2.48 -5.73 4.52
CA PHE A 3 2.14 -4.32 4.58
C PHE A 3 0.74 -4.18 5.17
N ASP A 4 0.67 -4.01 6.49
CA ASP A 4 -0.58 -3.98 7.24
C ASP A 4 -1.18 -2.57 7.27
N VAL A 5 -2.32 -2.39 6.61
CA VAL A 5 -3.10 -1.14 6.62
C VAL A 5 -4.29 -1.18 7.58
N SER A 6 -4.43 -2.25 8.38
CA SER A 6 -5.52 -2.41 9.37
C SER A 6 -5.58 -1.27 10.40
N ALA A 7 -4.47 -0.58 10.63
CA ALA A 7 -4.39 0.55 11.55
C ALA A 7 -4.96 1.86 10.97
N LEU A 8 -5.32 1.89 9.68
CA LEU A 8 -5.92 3.05 9.02
C LEU A 8 -7.45 3.01 9.09
N SER A 9 -8.06 4.19 9.18
CA SER A 9 -9.52 4.30 9.19
C SER A 9 -10.12 3.90 7.83
N PRO A 10 -11.26 3.20 7.81
CA PRO A 10 -11.90 2.77 6.56
C PRO A 10 -12.34 3.94 5.68
N SER A 11 -12.71 5.08 6.28
CA SER A 11 -13.02 6.33 5.56
C SER A 11 -11.82 6.90 4.81
N PHE A 12 -10.61 6.73 5.35
CA PHE A 12 -9.38 7.10 4.65
C PHE A 12 -9.13 6.15 3.49
N LEU A 13 -9.21 4.83 3.69
CA LEU A 13 -9.02 3.82 2.64
C LEU A 13 -10.05 3.95 1.49
N ALA A 14 -11.24 4.49 1.77
CA ALA A 14 -12.26 4.80 0.78
C ALA A 14 -11.97 6.08 -0.03
N SER A 15 -10.97 6.89 0.36
CA SER A 15 -10.57 8.08 -0.39
C SER A 15 -9.64 7.74 -1.54
N GLU A 16 -9.83 8.42 -2.66
CA GLU A 16 -9.03 8.27 -3.89
C GLU A 16 -7.53 8.56 -3.65
N ILE A 17 -7.23 9.42 -2.68
CA ILE A 17 -5.86 9.80 -2.31
C ILE A 17 -5.13 8.74 -1.46
N ALA A 18 -5.84 7.82 -0.81
CA ALA A 18 -5.20 6.89 0.11
C ALA A 18 -4.31 5.90 -0.62
N TRP A 19 -4.76 5.38 -1.75
CA TRP A 19 -4.03 4.41 -2.58
C TRP A 19 -2.71 4.92 -3.15
N PRO A 20 -2.63 6.11 -3.78
CA PRO A 20 -1.35 6.65 -4.23
C PRO A 20 -0.41 6.98 -3.04
N VAL A 21 -0.95 7.43 -1.91
CA VAL A 21 -0.16 7.66 -0.68
C VAL A 21 0.42 6.36 -0.16
N LEU A 22 -0.40 5.31 -0.03
CA LEU A 22 0.00 3.97 0.39
C LEU A 22 0.99 3.35 -0.57
N GLY A 23 0.78 3.50 -1.88
CA GLY A 23 1.68 3.01 -2.91
C GLY A 23 3.05 3.66 -2.82
N SER A 24 3.11 4.98 -2.63
CA SER A 24 4.40 5.68 -2.47
C SER A 24 5.16 5.19 -1.23
N LEU A 25 4.45 4.99 -0.13
CA LEU A 25 4.98 4.47 1.11
C LEU A 25 5.47 3.02 0.93
N TYR A 26 4.65 2.19 0.30
CA TYR A 26 4.97 0.81 -0.02
C TYR A 26 6.21 0.72 -0.90
N GLY A 27 6.31 1.54 -1.95
CA GLY A 27 7.49 1.60 -2.81
C GLY A 27 8.78 1.89 -2.03
N ARG A 28 8.73 2.81 -1.06
CA ARG A 28 9.88 3.15 -0.22
C ARG A 28 10.27 2.04 0.76
N GLU A 29 9.28 1.41 1.39
CA GLU A 29 9.54 0.38 2.42
C GLU A 29 9.86 -0.98 1.81
N VAL A 30 9.25 -1.33 0.67
CA VAL A 30 9.39 -2.62 -0.01
C VAL A 30 10.50 -2.60 -1.06
N GLY A 31 10.69 -1.48 -1.77
CA GLY A 31 11.79 -1.30 -2.72
C GLY A 31 11.72 -2.26 -3.91
N HIS A 32 12.58 -3.28 -3.93
CA HIS A 32 12.66 -4.29 -5.00
C HIS A 32 12.10 -5.66 -4.55
N ALA A 33 11.62 -5.77 -3.32
CA ALA A 33 11.05 -7.00 -2.80
C ALA A 33 9.56 -7.15 -3.20
N ILE A 34 9.00 -8.33 -2.98
CA ILE A 34 7.58 -8.61 -3.17
C ILE A 34 6.90 -8.56 -1.80
N GLY A 35 5.86 -7.74 -1.67
CA GLY A 35 5.09 -7.60 -0.43
C GLY A 35 3.61 -7.91 -0.60
N VAL A 36 2.98 -8.36 0.48
CA VAL A 36 1.53 -8.57 0.56
C VAL A 36 0.90 -7.46 1.39
N VAL A 37 -0.13 -6.81 0.85
CA VAL A 37 -0.94 -5.80 1.54
C VAL A 37 -2.07 -6.50 2.28
N THR A 38 -2.29 -6.15 3.54
CA THR A 38 -3.25 -6.79 4.44
C THR A 38 -4.05 -5.73 5.19
N GLY A 39 -5.21 -6.12 5.73
CA GLY A 39 -5.99 -5.21 6.57
C GLY A 39 -6.90 -4.25 5.81
N ILE A 40 -7.22 -4.57 4.55
CA ILE A 40 -8.15 -3.77 3.78
C ILE A 40 -9.57 -4.16 4.20
N ALA A 41 -10.30 -3.22 4.78
CA ALA A 41 -11.66 -3.46 5.27
C ALA A 41 -12.68 -3.68 4.15
N ASN A 42 -12.48 -3.07 2.97
CA ASN A 42 -13.36 -3.18 1.81
C ASN A 42 -12.57 -3.21 0.51
N HIS A 43 -13.13 -3.85 -0.52
CA HIS A 43 -12.52 -3.88 -1.84
C HIS A 43 -12.31 -2.44 -2.36
N PRO A 44 -11.07 -2.04 -2.68
CA PRO A 44 -10.76 -0.65 -2.96
C PRO A 44 -11.13 -0.17 -4.36
N GLY A 45 -11.44 -1.10 -5.27
CA GLY A 45 -11.76 -0.83 -6.66
C GLY A 45 -10.52 -0.80 -7.55
N GLU A 46 -10.73 -0.99 -8.85
CA GLU A 46 -9.63 -1.09 -9.82
C GLU A 46 -8.81 0.20 -9.94
N ASP A 47 -9.45 1.36 -9.87
CA ASP A 47 -8.77 2.66 -9.96
C ASP A 47 -7.79 2.89 -8.81
N ALA A 48 -8.19 2.52 -7.60
CA ALA A 48 -7.36 2.52 -6.42
C ALA A 48 -6.15 1.57 -6.57
N LEU A 49 -6.36 0.36 -7.07
CA LEU A 49 -5.29 -0.61 -7.32
C LEU A 49 -4.28 -0.08 -8.35
N LYS A 50 -4.76 0.55 -9.43
CA LYS A 50 -3.91 1.19 -10.45
C LYS A 50 -3.11 2.34 -9.85
N ALA A 51 -3.74 3.21 -9.06
CA ALA A 51 -3.08 4.33 -8.41
C ALA A 51 -1.98 3.87 -7.42
N PHE A 52 -2.26 2.81 -6.65
CA PHE A 52 -1.28 2.20 -5.75
C PHE A 52 -0.10 1.60 -6.50
N GLY A 53 -0.35 0.79 -7.52
CA GLY A 53 0.72 0.20 -8.34
C GLY A 53 1.58 1.26 -9.03
N ALA A 54 0.95 2.31 -9.59
CA ALA A 54 1.66 3.42 -10.21
C ALA A 54 2.54 4.18 -9.21
N ALA A 55 2.01 4.51 -8.03
CA ALA A 55 2.78 5.21 -7.00
C ALA A 55 3.90 4.35 -6.40
N ALA A 56 3.65 3.05 -6.22
CA ALA A 56 4.64 2.08 -5.76
C ALA A 56 5.79 1.96 -6.75
N ALA A 57 5.51 1.76 -8.05
CA ALA A 57 6.51 1.70 -9.10
C ALA A 57 7.29 3.02 -9.27
N SER A 58 6.64 4.16 -8.99
CA SER A 58 7.29 5.47 -9.07
C SER A 58 8.15 5.80 -7.85
N SER A 59 7.80 5.30 -6.66
CA SER A 59 8.51 5.59 -5.41
C SER A 59 9.53 4.51 -5.01
N GLY A 60 9.38 3.30 -5.55
CA GLY A 60 10.29 2.18 -5.40
C GLY A 60 10.26 1.31 -6.65
N ALA A 61 11.29 0.50 -6.87
CA ALA A 61 11.36 -0.42 -8.01
C ALA A 61 10.46 -1.67 -7.81
N VAL A 62 9.25 -1.47 -7.27
CA VAL A 62 8.32 -2.56 -6.98
C VAL A 62 7.59 -2.94 -8.26
N GLY A 63 7.86 -4.15 -8.76
CA GLY A 63 7.16 -4.72 -9.91
C GLY A 63 5.92 -5.55 -9.55
N LEU A 64 5.85 -6.08 -8.32
CA LEU A 64 4.84 -7.07 -7.91
C LEU A 64 4.37 -6.83 -6.47
N PHE A 65 3.06 -6.87 -6.26
CA PHE A 65 2.40 -6.81 -4.96
C PHE A 65 1.24 -7.79 -4.90
N HIS A 66 0.94 -8.29 -3.70
CA HIS A 66 -0.23 -9.12 -3.43
C HIS A 66 -1.19 -8.40 -2.49
N ILE A 67 -2.48 -8.74 -2.52
CA ILE A 67 -3.48 -8.17 -1.61
C ILE A 67 -4.29 -9.29 -0.96
N ALA A 68 -4.12 -9.44 0.35
CA ALA A 68 -4.86 -10.39 1.18
C ALA A 68 -6.32 -9.96 1.33
N GLY A 69 -7.26 -10.90 1.19
CA GLY A 69 -8.70 -10.65 1.30
C GLY A 69 -9.40 -10.07 0.05
N VAL A 70 -8.65 -9.55 -0.93
CA VAL A 70 -9.22 -9.16 -2.25
C VAL A 70 -9.17 -10.30 -3.25
N THR A 71 -8.16 -11.16 -3.14
CA THR A 71 -8.07 -12.38 -3.94
C THR A 71 -8.67 -13.55 -3.13
N PRO A 72 -9.63 -14.32 -3.68
CA PRO A 72 -10.23 -15.47 -2.99
C PRO A 72 -9.22 -16.59 -2.67
N GLU A 73 -8.02 -16.54 -3.24
CA GLU A 73 -6.92 -17.49 -3.02
C GLU A 73 -6.01 -17.14 -1.81
N ALA A 74 -6.22 -15.98 -1.15
CA ALA A 74 -5.41 -15.50 -0.04
C ALA A 74 -6.26 -15.12 1.19
N PRO A 75 -6.82 -16.11 1.92
CA PRO A 75 -7.56 -15.85 3.16
C PRO A 75 -6.65 -15.30 4.26
N ASP A 76 -5.39 -15.73 4.32
CA ASP A 76 -4.42 -15.35 5.34
C ASP A 76 -3.03 -15.12 4.77
N VAL A 77 -2.29 -14.22 5.42
CA VAL A 77 -0.87 -13.95 5.19
C VAL A 77 -0.07 -15.25 5.19
N GLU A 78 -0.36 -16.15 6.13
CA GLU A 78 0.29 -17.47 6.26
C GLU A 78 0.06 -18.38 5.05
N THR A 79 -1.09 -18.28 4.37
CA THR A 79 -1.37 -19.02 3.13
C THR A 79 -0.59 -18.46 1.95
N VAL A 80 -0.47 -17.13 1.85
CA VAL A 80 0.31 -16.45 0.79
C VAL A 80 1.80 -16.68 0.97
N LEU A 81 2.28 -16.71 2.21
CA LEU A 81 3.67 -17.00 2.53
C LEU A 81 3.98 -18.50 2.55
N ALA A 82 3.02 -19.37 2.18
CA ALA A 82 3.17 -20.83 2.15
C ALA A 82 3.74 -21.41 3.47
N GLY A 83 3.33 -20.85 4.62
CA GLY A 83 3.82 -21.24 5.95
C GLY A 83 5.16 -20.62 6.37
N SER A 84 5.67 -19.63 5.65
CA SER A 84 6.90 -18.91 6.00
C SER A 84 6.62 -17.59 6.71
N GLU A 85 7.48 -17.16 7.62
CA GLU A 85 7.36 -15.87 8.29
C GLU A 85 7.73 -14.74 7.30
N PRO A 86 6.98 -13.63 7.27
CA PRO A 86 7.34 -12.52 6.41
C PRO A 86 8.67 -11.92 6.87
N GLU A 87 9.61 -11.75 5.93
CA GLU A 87 10.94 -11.19 6.24
C GLU A 87 10.87 -9.84 6.98
N ALA A 88 9.81 -9.06 6.75
CA ALA A 88 9.43 -7.95 7.63
C ALA A 88 7.94 -7.65 7.52
N VAL A 89 7.40 -7.07 8.61
CA VAL A 89 6.02 -6.59 8.72
C VAL A 89 6.04 -5.09 8.91
N ILE A 90 5.55 -4.35 7.91
CA ILE A 90 5.44 -2.90 7.90
C ILE A 90 4.00 -2.56 8.29
N ARG A 91 3.83 -2.05 9.50
CA ARG A 91 2.51 -1.62 9.99
C ARG A 91 2.29 -0.16 9.67
N VAL A 92 1.38 0.11 8.74
CA VAL A 92 1.11 1.48 8.28
C VAL A 92 0.25 2.20 9.28
N THR A 93 0.86 3.16 9.97
CA THR A 93 0.14 4.05 10.88
C THR A 93 -0.41 5.27 10.13
N PRO A 94 -1.46 5.94 10.66
CA PRO A 94 -1.96 7.18 10.08
C PRO A 94 -0.89 8.28 10.00
N GLU A 95 0.10 8.26 10.90
CA GLU A 95 1.24 9.19 10.85
C GLU A 95 2.14 8.92 9.65
N MET A 96 2.43 7.65 9.35
CA MET A 96 3.19 7.27 8.15
C MET A 96 2.43 7.72 6.89
N ALA A 97 1.13 7.43 6.81
CA ALA A 97 0.30 7.88 5.69
C ALA A 97 0.30 9.42 5.58
N ALA A 98 0.23 10.14 6.71
CA ALA A 98 0.31 11.59 6.75
C ALA A 98 1.68 12.14 6.31
N LYS A 99 2.76 11.41 6.55
CA LYS A 99 4.11 11.75 6.09
C LYS A 99 4.28 11.50 4.59
N ALA A 100 3.77 10.38 4.09
CA ALA A 100 3.79 10.06 2.67
C ALA A 100 2.93 11.04 1.84
N ARG A 101 1.72 11.39 2.31
CA ARG A 101 0.90 12.41 1.62
C ARG A 101 1.59 13.77 1.59
N ALA A 102 2.33 14.14 2.64
CA ALA A 102 3.06 15.40 2.69
C ALA A 102 4.18 15.42 1.64
N GLY A 103 4.84 14.27 1.41
CA GLY A 103 5.83 14.12 0.34
C GLY A 103 5.24 14.14 -1.07
N LEU A 104 3.98 13.77 -1.26
CA LEU A 104 3.28 13.84 -2.55
C LEU A 104 2.62 15.20 -2.81
N SER A 105 2.38 15.99 -1.77
CA SER A 105 1.82 17.35 -1.85
C SER A 105 2.88 18.40 -2.24
N THR A 106 3.89 18.03 -3.02
CA THR A 106 4.78 18.99 -3.70
C THR A 106 4.26 19.30 -5.10
N VAL A 107 2.95 19.52 -5.24
CA VAL A 107 2.48 20.39 -6.31
C VAL A 107 2.97 21.78 -5.93
N SER A 108 4.17 22.10 -6.38
CA SER A 108 4.57 23.48 -6.63
C SER A 108 3.42 24.12 -7.39
N THR A 109 2.83 25.15 -6.82
CA THR A 109 2.04 26.13 -7.57
C THR A 109 2.86 26.43 -8.82
N PRO A 110 2.38 26.18 -10.06
CA PRO A 110 3.03 26.79 -11.19
C PRO A 110 2.77 28.30 -11.06
N GLU A 111 3.72 29.02 -10.48
CA GLU A 111 3.83 30.46 -10.70
C GLU A 111 4.17 30.66 -12.18
N ALA A 112 3.20 31.15 -12.93
CA ALA A 112 3.39 31.82 -14.22
C ALA A 112 2.26 32.83 -14.44
#